data_AF-A0A928HMJ7-F1
#
_entry.id   AF-A0A928HMJ7-F1
#
_cell.length_a   1.000
_cell.length_b   1.000
_cell.length_c   1.000
_cell.angle_alpha   90.00
_cell.angle_beta   90.00
_cell.angle_gamma   90.00
#
_symmetry.space_group_name_H-M   'P 1'
#
loop_
_entity.id
_entity.type
_entity.pdbx_description
1 polymer ?
#
loop_
_entity_poly.entity_id
_entity_poly.type
_entity_poly.pdbx_seq_one_letter_code
_entity_poly.pdbx_strand_id
1 'polypeptide(L)'
;MNWTLNRLSILISVLVLAGILLLLSIFYFHEKESIETTQGKNTAEVTKEPRKPQPELTEEEKEKIRLRREAERTGQTSEELEKAVEDPQKQIGREAQRIQGLTDDEARSELVRKKRQLEKIQMEDLEQIMETVSPENPEVPKRETTVLKKVEADQFDADTAQIDDCRMTQDDDGTVRYFATLVDAAGNSIEVEMKGKEGERTYRTMRMIKNNPLMELLYRGSVMPAMDRKLEQEEEQRKRKSVEEPENFQNSPDDTVRVGEDQGQREKHDDENDEEIADIIENLPE
;
A
#
# COMPACT_ATOMS: atom_id res chain seq x y z
N MET A 1 12.52 37.43 -44.00
CA MET A 1 11.06 37.47 -43.84
C MET A 1 10.61 36.35 -42.88
N ASN A 2 11.27 36.21 -41.72
CA ASN A 2 11.12 35.04 -40.82
C ASN A 2 10.62 35.42 -39.41
N TRP A 3 10.36 36.71 -39.18
CA TRP A 3 10.02 37.23 -37.85
C TRP A 3 8.56 36.92 -37.43
N THR A 4 7.68 36.67 -38.40
CA THR A 4 6.28 36.32 -38.17
C THR A 4 6.10 34.84 -37.78
N LEU A 5 6.95 33.94 -38.27
CA LEU A 5 6.90 32.50 -37.98
C LEU A 5 7.26 32.20 -36.51
N ASN A 6 8.25 32.90 -35.95
CA ASN A 6 8.67 32.68 -34.56
C ASN A 6 7.58 33.11 -33.55
N ARG A 7 6.80 34.15 -33.86
CA ARG A 7 5.69 34.61 -33.01
C ARG A 7 4.51 33.64 -33.01
N LEU A 8 4.24 33.00 -34.15
CA LEU A 8 3.19 32.00 -34.25
C LEU A 8 3.52 30.74 -33.43
N SER A 9 4.78 30.30 -33.46
CA SER A 9 5.25 29.15 -32.67
C SER A 9 5.11 29.37 -31.16
N ILE A 10 5.46 30.58 -30.67
CA ILE A 10 5.32 30.93 -29.25
C ILE A 10 3.84 30.93 -28.82
N LEU A 11 2.94 31.47 -29.65
CA LEU A 11 1.51 31.49 -29.33
C LEU A 11 0.90 30.08 -29.26
N ILE A 12 1.29 29.19 -30.16
CA ILE A 12 0.83 27.79 -30.15
C ILE A 12 1.34 27.08 -28.89
N SER A 13 2.61 27.29 -28.52
CA SER A 13 3.20 26.69 -27.31
C SER A 13 2.47 27.12 -26.02
N VAL A 14 2.14 28.41 -25.91
CA VAL A 14 1.38 28.93 -24.75
C VAL A 14 -0.03 28.36 -24.69
N LEU A 15 -0.70 28.19 -25.84
CA LEU A 15 -2.03 27.57 -25.92
C LEU A 15 -2.02 26.09 -25.49
N VAL A 16 -1.00 25.34 -25.90
CA VAL A 16 -0.84 23.92 -25.51
C VAL A 16 -0.60 23.81 -24.00
N LEU A 17 0.27 24.65 -23.43
CA LEU A 17 0.53 24.68 -21.99
C LEU A 17 -0.73 25.06 -21.18
N ALA A 18 -1.50 26.05 -21.64
CA ALA A 18 -2.76 26.43 -21.00
C ALA A 18 -3.79 25.27 -21.03
N GLY A 19 -3.86 24.53 -22.14
CA GLY A 19 -4.73 23.36 -22.26
C GLY A 19 -4.35 22.23 -21.28
N ILE A 20 -3.04 21.96 -21.12
CA ILE A 20 -2.55 20.95 -20.17
C ILE A 20 -2.87 21.35 -18.73
N LEU A 21 -2.69 22.62 -18.35
CA LEU A 21 -3.05 23.11 -17.02
C LEU A 21 -4.54 23.00 -16.74
N LEU A 22 -5.39 23.24 -17.75
CA LEU A 22 -6.85 23.10 -17.61
C LEU A 22 -7.25 21.63 -17.39
N LEU A 23 -6.64 20.69 -18.14
CA LEU A 23 -6.86 19.25 -17.93
C LEU A 23 -6.41 18.80 -16.52
N LEU A 24 -5.25 19.25 -16.06
CA LEU A 24 -4.77 18.94 -14.70
C LEU A 24 -5.70 19.52 -13.63
N SER A 25 -6.26 20.72 -13.85
CA SER A 25 -7.21 21.31 -12.92
C SER A 25 -8.52 20.53 -12.83
N ILE A 26 -9.04 20.02 -13.96
CA ILE A 26 -10.24 19.16 -13.97
C ILE A 26 -9.96 17.87 -13.21
N PHE A 27 -8.81 17.24 -13.46
CA PHE A 27 -8.42 16.00 -12.77
C PHE A 27 -8.30 16.20 -11.26
N TYR A 28 -7.67 17.31 -10.83
CA TYR A 28 -7.50 17.63 -9.41
C TYR A 28 -8.83 17.90 -8.69
N PHE A 29 -9.83 18.46 -9.38
CA PHE A 29 -11.16 18.67 -8.80
C PHE A 29 -11.97 17.38 -8.69
N HIS A 30 -11.86 16.47 -9.67
CA HIS A 30 -12.65 15.24 -9.68
C HIS A 30 -12.24 14.26 -8.55
N GLU A 31 -11.00 14.31 -8.07
CA GLU A 31 -10.51 13.41 -7.03
C GLU A 31 -10.96 13.81 -5.60
N LYS A 32 -11.48 15.03 -5.40
CA LYS A 32 -11.98 15.48 -4.09
C LYS A 32 -13.43 15.08 -3.78
N GLU A 33 -14.25 14.72 -4.76
CA GLU A 33 -15.67 14.42 -4.54
C GLU A 33 -15.95 12.96 -4.13
N SER A 34 -14.95 12.07 -4.10
CA SER A 34 -15.16 10.63 -3.83
C SER A 34 -14.93 10.17 -2.38
N ILE A 35 -14.79 11.09 -1.41
CA ILE A 35 -14.54 10.74 0.00
C ILE A 35 -15.61 11.32 0.93
N GLU A 36 -16.89 11.22 0.60
CA GLU A 36 -17.95 11.29 1.61
C GLU A 36 -19.06 10.30 1.26
N THR A 37 -19.48 9.51 2.25
CA THR A 37 -20.70 8.67 2.32
C THR A 37 -20.48 7.16 2.31
N THR A 38 -20.08 6.60 3.46
CA THR A 38 -20.74 5.40 3.99
C THR A 38 -20.55 5.32 5.51
N GLN A 39 -21.46 5.91 6.28
CA GLN A 39 -21.67 5.51 7.68
C GLN A 39 -23.16 5.53 8.02
N GLY A 40 -23.74 4.34 8.01
CA GLY A 40 -25.04 3.98 8.55
C GLY A 40 -25.10 2.45 8.51
N LYS A 41 -25.68 1.72 9.46
CA LYS A 41 -26.60 2.07 10.53
C LYS A 41 -26.78 0.75 11.28
N ASN A 42 -26.33 0.62 12.53
CA ASN A 42 -26.70 -0.52 13.37
C ASN A 42 -27.15 -0.02 14.73
N THR A 43 -28.48 -0.05 14.88
CA THR A 43 -29.25 0.26 16.07
C THR A 43 -29.33 -1.02 16.89
N ALA A 44 -28.77 -1.00 18.11
CA ALA A 44 -29.12 -1.98 19.14
C ALA A 44 -29.47 -1.21 20.42
N GLU A 45 -30.73 -1.40 20.79
CA GLU A 45 -31.47 -0.82 21.90
C GLU A 45 -30.89 -1.31 23.24
N VAL A 46 -30.32 -0.42 24.05
CA VAL A 46 -30.00 -0.70 25.46
C VAL A 46 -30.48 0.47 26.30
N THR A 47 -31.66 0.28 26.89
CA THR A 47 -32.30 1.12 27.90
C THR A 47 -31.38 1.31 29.11
N LYS A 48 -30.85 2.53 29.30
CA LYS A 48 -30.28 2.98 30.59
C LYS A 48 -30.70 4.42 30.88
N GLU A 49 -30.98 4.63 32.16
CA GLU A 49 -31.55 5.83 32.79
C GLU A 49 -30.90 7.17 32.38
N PRO A 50 -31.66 8.28 32.39
CA PRO A 50 -31.19 9.59 31.93
C PRO A 50 -30.14 10.18 32.89
N ARG A 51 -28.86 10.05 32.51
CA ARG A 51 -27.79 10.91 33.03
C ARG A 51 -27.92 12.30 32.42
N LYS A 52 -27.89 13.33 33.28
CA LYS A 52 -27.86 14.75 32.86
C LYS A 52 -26.77 14.95 31.79
N PRO A 53 -27.07 15.65 30.67
CA PRO A 53 -26.08 15.90 29.63
C PRO A 53 -24.93 16.72 30.22
N GLN A 54 -23.72 16.17 30.19
CA GLN A 54 -22.51 16.96 30.36
C GLN A 54 -22.34 17.85 29.13
N PRO A 55 -21.89 19.11 29.31
CA PRO A 55 -21.62 20.00 28.18
C PRO A 55 -20.60 19.35 27.25
N GLU A 56 -20.94 19.28 25.97
CA GLU A 56 -20.09 18.73 24.93
C GLU A 56 -18.90 19.68 24.73
N LEU A 57 -17.71 19.24 25.15
CA LEU A 57 -16.48 20.00 24.90
C LEU A 57 -16.22 20.06 23.39
N THR A 58 -15.82 21.23 22.92
CA THR A 58 -15.41 21.43 21.53
C THR A 58 -14.13 20.63 21.21
N GLU A 59 -13.92 20.25 19.96
CA GLU A 59 -12.71 19.50 19.55
C GLU A 59 -11.42 20.25 19.89
N GLU A 60 -11.43 21.58 19.83
CA GLU A 60 -10.32 22.44 20.22
C GLU A 60 -10.01 22.34 21.72
N GLU A 61 -11.04 22.25 22.57
CA GLU A 61 -10.85 22.05 24.01
C GLU A 61 -10.38 20.64 24.35
N LYS A 62 -10.84 19.61 23.61
CA LYS A 62 -10.37 18.23 23.77
C LYS A 62 -8.88 18.10 23.40
N GLU A 63 -8.47 18.76 22.31
CA GLU A 63 -7.07 18.78 21.86
C GLU A 63 -6.18 19.50 22.87
N LYS A 64 -6.63 20.64 23.41
CA LYS A 64 -5.91 21.38 24.46
C LYS A 64 -5.74 20.59 25.75
N ILE A 65 -6.75 19.79 26.14
CA ILE A 65 -6.67 18.90 27.30
C ILE A 65 -5.69 17.73 27.03
N ARG A 66 -5.63 17.22 25.80
CA ARG A 66 -4.70 16.15 25.40
C ARG A 66 -3.25 16.64 25.44
N LEU A 67 -2.97 17.81 24.86
CA LEU A 67 -1.65 18.43 24.86
C LEU A 67 -1.15 18.74 26.28
N ARG A 68 -2.05 19.19 27.17
CA ARG A 68 -1.70 19.41 28.58
C ARG A 68 -1.33 18.12 29.32
N ARG A 69 -2.02 17.01 29.03
CA ARG A 69 -1.68 15.69 29.61
C ARG A 69 -0.39 15.10 29.05
N GLU A 70 -0.07 15.37 27.78
CA GLU A 70 1.21 14.97 27.18
C GLU A 70 2.38 15.80 27.76
N ALA A 71 2.20 17.11 27.95
CA ALA A 71 3.18 17.98 28.61
C ALA A 71 3.50 17.54 30.05
N GLU A 72 2.46 17.19 30.82
CA GLU A 72 2.62 16.66 32.19
C GLU A 72 3.32 15.30 32.22
N ARG A 73 3.26 14.51 31.14
CA ARG A 73 3.95 13.22 31.03
C ARG A 73 5.40 13.34 30.59
N THR A 74 5.74 14.27 29.71
CA THR A 74 7.10 14.41 29.18
C THR A 74 7.96 15.40 29.96
N GLY A 75 7.37 16.15 30.91
CA GLY A 75 8.06 17.19 31.66
C GLY A 75 8.40 18.41 30.81
N GLN A 76 7.88 18.48 29.58
CA GLN A 76 8.07 19.58 28.65
C GLN A 76 7.04 20.67 28.89
N THR A 77 7.44 21.92 28.66
CA THR A 77 6.52 23.04 28.84
C THR A 77 5.46 23.04 27.74
N SER A 78 4.24 23.47 28.07
CA SER A 78 3.12 23.57 27.10
C SER A 78 3.49 24.38 25.85
N GLU A 79 4.44 25.31 25.98
CA GLU A 79 4.93 26.19 24.91
C GLU A 79 5.89 25.47 23.94
N GLU A 80 6.65 24.48 24.41
CA GLU A 80 7.51 23.63 23.57
C GLU A 80 6.67 22.63 22.76
N LEU A 81 5.63 22.07 23.36
CA LEU A 81 4.68 21.18 22.69
C LEU A 81 3.82 21.93 21.66
N GLU A 82 3.40 23.17 21.96
CA GLU A 82 2.66 24.00 21.00
C GLU A 82 3.53 24.40 19.79
N LYS A 83 4.84 24.61 19.98
CA LYS A 83 5.80 24.78 18.87
C LYS A 83 6.04 23.50 18.07
N ALA A 84 6.03 22.33 18.70
CA ALA A 84 6.23 21.05 18.04
C ALA A 84 5.00 20.61 17.22
N VAL A 85 3.80 21.04 17.63
CA VAL A 85 2.51 20.79 16.95
C VAL A 85 2.24 21.81 15.84
N GLU A 86 3.02 22.90 15.78
CA GLU A 86 2.88 23.89 14.72
C GLU A 86 3.21 23.27 13.35
N ASP A 87 2.19 23.18 12.50
CA ASP A 87 2.19 22.58 11.16
C ASP A 87 3.56 22.71 10.47
N PRO A 88 4.25 21.59 10.16
CA PRO A 88 5.57 21.59 9.53
C PRO A 88 5.66 22.49 8.29
N GLN A 89 4.55 22.62 7.56
CA GLN A 89 4.42 23.53 6.41
C GLN A 89 4.63 25.01 6.79
N LYS A 90 4.12 25.44 7.95
CA LYS A 90 4.30 26.81 8.47
C LYS A 90 5.71 27.06 8.98
N GLN A 91 6.37 26.05 9.55
CA GLN A 91 7.79 26.16 9.90
C GLN A 91 8.64 26.32 8.64
N ILE A 92 8.41 25.49 7.61
CA ILE A 92 9.10 25.59 6.32
C ILE A 92 8.88 26.96 5.67
N GLY A 93 7.64 27.48 5.70
CA GLY A 93 7.33 28.81 5.13
C GLY A 93 8.06 29.97 5.83
N ARG A 94 8.15 29.94 7.16
CA ARG A 94 8.87 30.97 7.94
C ARG A 94 10.38 30.89 7.73
N GLU A 95 10.93 29.69 7.61
CA GLU A 95 12.35 29.53 7.30
C GLU A 95 12.69 29.96 5.87
N ALA A 96 11.82 29.67 4.89
CA ALA A 96 11.99 30.13 3.52
C ALA A 96 11.99 31.68 3.42
N GLN A 97 11.10 32.35 4.15
CA GLN A 97 11.11 33.82 4.25
C GLN A 97 12.37 34.36 4.93
N ARG A 98 12.90 33.66 5.93
CA ARG A 98 14.13 34.06 6.62
C ARG A 98 15.35 33.96 5.70
N ILE A 99 15.37 32.96 4.82
CA ILE A 99 16.43 32.78 3.82
C ILE A 99 16.35 33.82 2.70
N GLN A 100 15.14 34.29 2.33
CA GLN A 100 14.97 35.36 1.34
C GLN A 100 15.53 36.72 1.78
N GLY A 101 15.75 36.93 3.09
CA GLY A 101 16.36 38.14 3.62
C GLY A 101 17.90 38.09 3.75
N LEU A 102 18.52 36.94 3.46
CA LEU A 102 19.97 36.75 3.55
C LEU A 102 20.64 37.08 2.21
N THR A 103 21.91 37.46 2.28
CA THR A 103 22.75 37.57 1.07
C THR A 103 22.98 36.18 0.46
N ASP A 104 23.23 36.09 -0.85
CA ASP A 104 23.36 34.80 -1.57
C ASP A 104 24.40 33.86 -0.95
N ASP A 105 25.50 34.40 -0.40
CA ASP A 105 26.55 33.63 0.24
C ASP A 105 26.14 33.11 1.63
N GLU A 106 25.42 33.91 2.41
CA GLU A 106 24.89 33.49 3.71
C GLU A 106 23.79 32.43 3.54
N ALA A 107 22.89 32.61 2.57
CA ALA A 107 21.84 31.65 2.24
C ALA A 107 22.42 30.28 1.82
N ARG A 108 23.49 30.28 1.01
CA ARG A 108 24.22 29.06 0.65
C ARG A 108 24.89 28.40 1.86
N SER A 109 25.51 29.18 2.73
CA SER A 109 26.17 28.66 3.92
C SER A 109 25.18 28.01 4.92
N GLU A 110 24.00 28.63 5.09
CA GLU A 110 22.90 28.10 5.91
C GLU A 110 22.29 26.84 5.30
N LEU A 111 22.05 26.82 3.99
CA LEU A 111 21.58 25.62 3.28
C LEU A 111 22.56 24.44 3.41
N VAL A 112 23.87 24.69 3.30
CA VAL A 112 24.90 23.65 3.48
C VAL A 112 24.92 23.14 4.92
N ARG A 113 24.80 24.02 5.92
CA ARG A 113 24.70 23.62 7.34
C ARG A 113 23.45 22.78 7.61
N LYS A 114 22.29 23.22 7.13
CA LYS A 114 21.03 22.49 7.29
C LYS A 114 21.03 21.17 6.57
N LYS A 115 21.60 21.11 5.36
CA LYS A 115 21.81 19.84 4.64
C LYS A 115 22.64 18.86 5.48
N ARG A 116 23.75 19.32 6.06
CA ARG A 116 24.58 18.47 6.95
C ARG A 116 23.86 18.07 8.23
N GLN A 117 23.04 18.95 8.81
CA GLN A 117 22.24 18.63 9.98
C GLN A 117 21.17 17.57 9.65
N LEU A 118 20.49 17.72 8.52
CA LEU A 118 19.52 16.73 8.03
C LEU A 118 20.18 15.39 7.71
N GLU A 119 21.34 15.39 7.05
CA GLU A 119 22.10 14.16 6.79
C GLU A 119 22.51 13.46 8.09
N LYS A 120 22.91 14.23 9.12
CA LYS A 120 23.30 13.68 10.42
C LYS A 120 22.11 13.11 11.20
N ILE A 121 20.99 13.85 11.27
CA ILE A 121 19.76 13.38 11.92
C ILE A 121 19.23 12.14 11.22
N GLN A 122 19.24 12.13 9.88
CA GLN A 122 18.83 10.96 9.12
C GLN A 122 19.70 9.74 9.42
N MET A 123 21.02 9.87 9.51
CA MET A 123 21.90 8.74 9.84
C MET A 123 21.70 8.20 11.25
N GLU A 124 21.57 9.08 12.25
CA GLU A 124 21.46 8.67 13.66
C GLU A 124 20.10 8.01 13.94
N ASP A 125 19.02 8.55 13.36
CA ASP A 125 17.69 7.92 13.40
C ASP A 125 17.66 6.61 12.60
N LEU A 126 18.41 6.53 11.49
CA LEU A 126 18.53 5.31 10.70
C LEU A 126 19.29 4.21 11.43
N GLU A 127 20.36 4.53 12.14
CA GLU A 127 21.09 3.55 12.95
C GLU A 127 20.19 3.03 14.07
N GLN A 128 19.40 3.88 14.70
CA GLN A 128 18.45 3.48 15.75
C GLN A 128 17.28 2.65 15.19
N ILE A 129 16.76 3.00 14.02
CA ILE A 129 15.76 2.20 13.30
C ILE A 129 16.39 0.86 12.86
N MET A 130 17.61 0.86 12.32
CA MET A 130 18.33 -0.36 11.95
C MET A 130 18.62 -1.24 13.16
N GLU A 131 18.86 -0.69 14.34
CA GLU A 131 19.05 -1.44 15.58
C GLU A 131 17.74 -2.06 16.07
N THR A 132 16.62 -1.35 15.97
CA THR A 132 15.28 -1.88 16.34
C THR A 132 14.73 -2.88 15.33
N VAL A 133 15.06 -2.69 14.06
CA VAL A 133 14.68 -3.54 12.92
C VAL A 133 15.72 -4.62 12.63
N SER A 134 16.83 -4.63 13.38
CA SER A 134 17.92 -5.58 13.22
C SER A 134 17.36 -7.00 13.31
N PRO A 135 17.77 -7.91 12.41
CA PRO A 135 17.29 -9.29 12.41
C PRO A 135 17.82 -10.12 13.60
N GLU A 136 18.46 -9.49 14.57
CA GLU A 136 18.81 -10.03 15.90
C GLU A 136 17.76 -9.69 16.97
N ASN A 137 16.80 -8.81 16.67
CA ASN A 137 15.65 -8.57 17.54
C ASN A 137 14.69 -9.79 17.43
N PRO A 138 14.55 -10.60 18.49
CA PRO A 138 13.77 -11.85 18.45
C PRO A 138 12.27 -11.63 18.25
N GLU A 139 11.79 -10.38 18.33
CA GLU A 139 10.38 -10.01 18.10
C GLU A 139 10.03 -9.76 16.62
N VAL A 140 11.04 -9.72 15.73
CA VAL A 140 10.83 -9.57 14.29
C VAL A 140 11.05 -10.94 13.62
N PRO A 141 9.99 -11.61 13.14
CA PRO A 141 10.15 -12.89 12.46
C PRO A 141 11.08 -12.73 11.26
N LYS A 142 12.18 -13.49 11.29
CA LYS A 142 13.26 -13.40 10.31
C LYS A 142 12.86 -14.27 9.12
N ARG A 143 12.43 -13.64 8.01
CA ARG A 143 12.33 -14.33 6.72
C ARG A 143 13.70 -14.88 6.36
N GLU A 144 13.76 -16.09 5.81
CA GLU A 144 15.00 -16.67 5.28
C GLU A 144 15.38 -15.96 3.96
N THR A 145 15.83 -14.71 4.04
CA THR A 145 16.12 -13.87 2.88
C THR A 145 17.45 -14.19 2.19
N THR A 146 18.24 -15.13 2.72
CA THR A 146 19.62 -15.34 2.28
C THR A 146 19.72 -16.13 0.98
N VAL A 147 18.71 -16.94 0.63
CA VAL A 147 18.62 -17.64 -0.66
C VAL A 147 17.15 -17.87 -1.00
N LEU A 148 16.60 -17.11 -1.95
CA LEU A 148 15.25 -17.38 -2.47
C LEU A 148 15.22 -18.77 -3.11
N LYS A 149 14.36 -19.66 -2.61
CA LYS A 149 14.18 -20.99 -3.18
C LYS A 149 13.05 -20.95 -4.19
N LYS A 150 13.38 -21.04 -5.48
CA LYS A 150 12.34 -21.17 -6.51
C LYS A 150 11.61 -22.51 -6.34
N VAL A 151 10.30 -22.47 -6.24
CA VAL A 151 9.44 -23.65 -6.07
C VAL A 151 8.36 -23.73 -7.14
N GLU A 152 7.70 -24.88 -7.21
CA GLU A 152 6.46 -25.05 -7.96
C GLU A 152 5.27 -24.44 -7.20
N ALA A 153 4.18 -24.14 -7.92
CA ALA A 153 3.04 -23.41 -7.37
C ALA A 153 2.27 -24.17 -6.28
N ASP A 154 2.41 -25.50 -6.21
CA ASP A 154 1.81 -26.38 -5.21
C ASP A 154 2.49 -26.30 -3.84
N GLN A 155 3.76 -25.89 -3.80
CA GLN A 155 4.56 -25.74 -2.59
C GLN A 155 4.62 -24.29 -2.10
N PHE A 156 4.06 -23.35 -2.87
CA PHE A 156 4.08 -21.93 -2.58
C PHE A 156 2.87 -21.52 -1.75
N ASP A 157 3.11 -20.91 -0.59
CA ASP A 157 2.03 -20.35 0.22
C ASP A 157 1.63 -18.96 -0.29
N ALA A 158 0.57 -18.93 -1.09
CA ALA A 158 0.03 -17.70 -1.67
C ALA A 158 -0.59 -16.76 -0.64
N ASP A 159 -0.99 -17.25 0.54
CA ASP A 159 -1.65 -16.44 1.56
C ASP A 159 -0.64 -15.58 2.33
N THR A 160 0.62 -16.03 2.43
CA THR A 160 1.72 -15.28 3.04
C THR A 160 2.66 -14.62 2.03
N ALA A 161 2.33 -14.73 0.75
CA ALA A 161 3.10 -14.20 -0.35
C ALA A 161 3.18 -12.68 -0.31
N GLN A 162 4.40 -12.15 -0.43
CA GLN A 162 4.65 -10.73 -0.58
C GLN A 162 5.54 -10.49 -1.79
N ILE A 163 5.45 -9.30 -2.39
CA ILE A 163 6.26 -8.95 -3.57
C ILE A 163 7.67 -8.60 -3.11
N ASP A 164 8.66 -9.37 -3.55
CA ASP A 164 10.09 -9.10 -3.29
C ASP A 164 10.71 -8.24 -4.38
N ASP A 165 10.35 -8.51 -5.63
CA ASP A 165 10.88 -7.81 -6.80
C ASP A 165 9.84 -7.66 -7.91
N CYS A 166 10.05 -6.69 -8.79
CA CYS A 166 9.32 -6.57 -10.04
C CYS A 166 10.27 -6.16 -11.18
N ARG A 167 10.25 -6.91 -12.28
CA ARG A 167 10.99 -6.63 -13.50
C ARG A 167 10.05 -6.34 -14.66
N MET A 168 10.56 -5.59 -15.64
CA MET A 168 9.87 -5.28 -16.89
C MET A 168 10.69 -5.85 -18.03
N THR A 169 10.04 -6.55 -18.95
CA THR A 169 10.62 -6.93 -20.23
C THR A 169 9.82 -6.28 -21.36
N GLN A 170 10.52 -5.92 -22.41
CA GLN A 170 9.91 -5.46 -23.65
C GLN A 170 10.24 -6.47 -24.73
N ASP A 171 9.22 -6.99 -25.39
CA ASP A 171 9.36 -7.95 -26.49
C ASP A 171 9.65 -7.22 -27.81
N ASP A 172 10.06 -7.98 -28.83
CA ASP A 172 10.44 -7.44 -30.15
C ASP A 172 9.30 -6.73 -30.88
N ASP A 173 8.05 -7.06 -30.54
CA ASP A 173 6.83 -6.40 -31.04
C ASP A 173 6.52 -5.07 -30.31
N GLY A 174 7.33 -4.70 -29.31
CA GLY A 174 7.15 -3.54 -28.46
C GLY A 174 6.19 -3.75 -27.29
N THR A 175 5.64 -4.96 -27.12
CA THR A 175 4.77 -5.32 -26.01
C THR A 175 5.57 -5.32 -24.70
N VAL A 176 5.03 -4.65 -23.68
CA VAL A 176 5.66 -4.58 -22.35
C VAL A 176 5.00 -5.58 -21.42
N ARG A 177 5.81 -6.45 -20.81
CA ARG A 177 5.39 -7.43 -19.81
C ARG A 177 6.07 -7.14 -18.47
N TYR A 178 5.32 -7.31 -17.39
CA TYR A 178 5.79 -7.11 -16.03
C TYR A 178 5.76 -8.44 -15.29
N PHE A 179 6.83 -8.76 -14.58
CA PHE A 179 6.96 -9.98 -13.79
C PHE A 179 7.25 -9.60 -12.35
N ALA A 180 6.44 -10.10 -11.43
CA ALA A 180 6.66 -9.95 -10.00
C ALA A 180 7.23 -11.24 -9.42
N THR A 181 8.30 -11.12 -8.62
CA THR A 181 8.81 -12.19 -7.78
C THR A 181 8.07 -12.13 -6.46
N LEU A 182 7.27 -13.15 -6.18
CA LEU A 182 6.58 -13.31 -4.91
C LEU A 182 7.42 -14.20 -3.99
N VAL A 183 7.42 -13.89 -2.70
CA VAL A 183 8.12 -14.64 -1.66
C VAL A 183 7.18 -14.86 -0.48
N ASP A 184 6.98 -16.13 -0.14
CA ASP A 184 6.16 -16.56 1.00
C ASP A 184 6.92 -16.41 2.33
N ALA A 185 6.24 -16.67 3.46
CA ALA A 185 6.87 -16.60 4.78
C ALA A 185 7.99 -17.64 4.99
N ALA A 186 7.96 -18.75 4.25
CA ALA A 186 8.97 -19.81 4.29
C ALA A 186 10.20 -19.50 3.41
N GLY A 187 10.20 -18.38 2.68
CA GLY A 187 11.29 -17.99 1.79
C GLY A 187 11.26 -18.69 0.42
N ASN A 188 10.18 -19.40 0.09
CA ASN A 188 9.97 -19.91 -1.25
C ASN A 188 9.56 -18.78 -2.19
N SER A 189 9.95 -18.87 -3.45
CA SER A 189 9.65 -17.85 -4.45
C SER A 189 9.06 -18.40 -5.74
N ILE A 190 8.14 -17.62 -6.30
CA ILE A 190 7.58 -17.85 -7.63
C ILE A 190 7.59 -16.54 -8.42
N GLU A 191 7.60 -16.63 -9.74
CA GLU A 191 7.49 -15.48 -10.62
C GLU A 191 6.12 -15.49 -11.30
N VAL A 192 5.42 -14.37 -11.24
CA VAL A 192 4.06 -14.22 -11.78
C VAL A 192 4.04 -13.05 -12.75
N GLU A 193 3.46 -13.27 -13.93
CA GLU A 193 3.22 -12.22 -14.91
C GLU A 193 2.05 -11.33 -14.47
N MET A 194 2.30 -10.02 -14.39
CA MET A 194 1.31 -9.01 -14.07
C MET A 194 0.86 -8.29 -15.34
N LYS A 195 -0.46 -8.13 -15.50
CA LYS A 195 -1.05 -7.56 -16.71
C LYS A 195 -1.34 -6.07 -16.56
N GLY A 196 -1.10 -5.32 -17.64
CA GLY A 196 -1.56 -3.95 -17.83
C GLY A 196 -1.06 -2.96 -16.77
N LYS A 197 -1.95 -2.07 -16.33
CA LYS A 197 -1.63 -0.95 -15.42
C LYS A 197 -1.19 -1.38 -14.03
N GLU A 198 -1.60 -2.57 -13.59
CA GLU A 198 -1.23 -3.08 -12.28
C GLU A 198 0.27 -3.41 -12.23
N GLY A 199 0.77 -4.15 -13.23
CA GLY A 199 2.18 -4.45 -13.39
C GLY A 199 3.05 -3.18 -13.48
N GLU A 200 2.60 -2.19 -14.26
CA GLU A 200 3.30 -0.89 -14.38
C GLU A 200 3.42 -0.17 -13.03
N ARG A 201 2.32 -0.09 -12.26
CA ARG A 201 2.31 0.56 -10.95
C ARG A 201 3.22 -0.16 -9.96
N THR A 202 3.11 -1.48 -9.90
CA THR A 202 3.96 -2.32 -9.03
C THR A 202 5.43 -2.17 -9.39
N TYR A 203 5.77 -2.24 -10.68
CA TYR A 203 7.12 -2.02 -11.17
C TYR A 203 7.68 -0.67 -10.74
N ARG A 204 6.90 0.40 -10.92
CA ARG A 204 7.32 1.77 -10.56
C ARG A 204 7.57 1.90 -9.06
N THR A 205 6.69 1.35 -8.23
CA THR A 205 6.83 1.36 -6.77
C THR A 205 8.06 0.56 -6.34
N MET A 206 8.26 -0.64 -6.87
CA MET A 206 9.43 -1.46 -6.51
C MET A 206 10.74 -0.86 -7.01
N ARG A 207 10.75 -0.22 -8.17
CA ARG A 207 11.90 0.58 -8.62
C ARG A 207 12.20 1.75 -7.68
N MET A 208 11.17 2.45 -7.19
CA MET A 208 11.36 3.54 -6.23
C MET A 208 11.97 3.03 -4.92
N ILE A 209 11.50 1.88 -4.42
CA ILE A 209 12.04 1.23 -3.22
C ILE A 209 13.49 0.81 -3.45
N LYS A 210 13.78 0.09 -4.54
CA LYS A 210 15.14 -0.39 -4.87
C LYS A 210 16.15 0.71 -5.16
N ASN A 211 15.71 1.83 -5.72
CA ASN A 211 16.60 2.95 -6.00
C ASN A 211 16.97 3.74 -4.73
N ASN A 212 16.33 3.47 -3.59
CA ASN A 212 16.62 4.12 -2.32
C ASN A 212 16.94 3.05 -1.25
N PRO A 213 18.23 2.86 -0.87
CA PRO A 213 18.64 1.86 0.11
C PRO A 213 17.87 1.92 1.44
N LEU A 214 17.45 3.12 1.84
CA LEU A 214 16.69 3.32 3.08
C LEU A 214 15.28 2.74 2.97
N MET A 215 14.62 2.96 1.83
CA MET A 215 13.29 2.42 1.57
C MET A 215 13.32 0.90 1.47
N GLU A 216 14.37 0.34 0.85
CA GLU A 216 14.55 -1.10 0.78
C GLU A 216 14.71 -1.72 2.18
N LEU A 217 15.55 -1.12 3.02
CA LEU A 217 15.73 -1.56 4.42
C LEU A 217 14.44 -1.46 5.23
N LEU A 218 13.71 -0.34 5.13
CA LEU A 218 12.44 -0.15 5.81
C LEU A 218 11.37 -1.14 5.31
N TYR A 219 11.32 -1.36 4.00
CA TYR A 219 10.37 -2.28 3.40
C TYR A 219 10.63 -3.72 3.86
N ARG A 220 11.85 -4.22 3.69
CA ARG A 220 12.23 -5.59 4.07
C ARG A 220 12.23 -5.79 5.59
N GLY A 221 12.72 -4.81 6.33
CA GLY A 221 12.92 -4.95 7.77
C GLY A 221 11.67 -4.65 8.61
N SER A 222 10.86 -3.67 8.22
CA SER A 222 9.69 -3.25 9.03
C SER A 222 8.36 -3.62 8.41
N VAL A 223 8.19 -3.35 7.11
CA VAL A 223 6.89 -3.51 6.45
C VAL A 223 6.56 -4.98 6.26
N MET A 224 7.46 -5.77 5.69
CA MET A 224 7.19 -7.20 5.44
C MET A 224 6.83 -7.97 6.72
N PRO A 225 7.60 -7.87 7.83
CA PRO A 225 7.27 -8.59 9.06
C PRO A 225 6.00 -8.08 9.75
N ALA A 226 5.67 -6.79 9.58
CA ALA A 226 4.41 -6.25 10.09
C ALA A 226 3.20 -6.79 9.32
N MET A 227 3.32 -7.03 8.01
CA MET A 227 2.28 -7.70 7.23
C MET A 227 2.14 -9.16 7.63
N ASP A 228 3.26 -9.88 7.81
CA ASP A 228 3.25 -11.28 8.25
C ASP A 228 2.51 -11.45 9.58
N ARG A 229 2.80 -10.59 10.58
CA ARG A 229 2.10 -10.60 11.88
C ARG A 229 0.60 -10.36 11.76
N LYS A 230 0.15 -9.55 10.80
CA LYS A 230 -1.29 -9.31 10.59
C LYS A 230 -1.97 -10.53 9.98
N LEU A 231 -1.32 -11.16 9.01
CA LEU A 231 -1.83 -12.37 8.37
C LEU A 231 -1.97 -13.51 9.40
N GLU A 232 -0.98 -13.69 10.26
CA GLU A 232 -1.03 -14.68 11.36
C GLU A 232 -2.19 -14.39 12.34
N GLN A 233 -2.38 -13.13 12.73
CA GLN A 233 -3.49 -12.72 13.61
C GLN A 233 -4.87 -12.99 12.97
N GLU A 234 -5.02 -12.76 11.66
CA GLU A 234 -6.26 -13.05 10.95
C GLU A 234 -6.53 -14.55 10.89
N GLU A 235 -5.49 -15.37 10.68
CA GLU A 235 -5.60 -16.83 10.68
C GLU A 235 -6.04 -17.36 12.05
N GLU A 236 -5.45 -16.86 13.14
CA GLU A 236 -5.87 -17.21 14.50
C GLU A 236 -7.34 -16.83 14.76
N GLN A 237 -7.76 -15.65 14.31
CA GLN A 237 -9.15 -15.22 14.47
C GLN A 237 -10.12 -16.11 13.69
N ARG A 238 -9.75 -16.55 12.49
CA ARG A 238 -10.54 -17.51 11.70
C ARG A 238 -10.65 -18.85 12.44
N LYS A 239 -9.53 -19.38 12.95
CA LYS A 239 -9.51 -20.63 13.73
C LYS A 239 -10.39 -20.56 14.98
N ARG A 240 -10.35 -19.45 15.73
CA ARG A 240 -11.20 -19.25 16.92
C ARG A 240 -12.68 -19.21 16.56
N LYS A 241 -13.05 -18.51 15.49
CA LYS A 241 -14.45 -18.46 15.01
C LYS A 241 -14.97 -19.83 14.56
N SER A 242 -14.13 -20.65 13.91
CA SER A 242 -14.53 -22.01 13.50
C SER A 242 -14.68 -23.01 14.67
N VAL A 243 -14.12 -22.71 15.85
CA VAL A 243 -14.21 -23.59 17.03
C VAL A 243 -15.40 -23.19 17.93
N GLU A 244 -15.87 -21.94 17.87
CA GLU A 244 -16.99 -21.42 18.66
C GLU A 244 -18.37 -21.55 18.01
N GLU A 245 -18.48 -22.15 16.82
CA GLU A 245 -19.76 -22.53 16.22
C GLU A 245 -19.99 -24.03 16.49
N PRO A 246 -20.48 -24.43 17.69
CA PRO A 246 -20.88 -25.81 17.90
C PRO A 246 -22.01 -26.09 16.92
N GLU A 247 -21.88 -27.20 16.20
CA GLU A 247 -22.93 -27.81 15.40
C GLU A 247 -24.27 -27.75 16.14
N ASN A 248 -25.08 -26.72 15.85
CA ASN A 248 -26.50 -26.71 16.18
C ASN A 248 -27.22 -27.56 15.13
N PHE A 249 -26.76 -28.81 14.97
CA PHE A 249 -27.33 -29.85 14.14
C PHE A 249 -28.12 -30.80 15.03
N GLN A 250 -29.11 -30.29 15.74
CA GLN A 250 -30.13 -31.12 16.38
C GLN A 250 -31.35 -30.26 16.66
N ASN A 251 -32.19 -30.10 15.63
CA ASN A 251 -33.66 -30.16 15.70
C ASN A 251 -34.27 -29.66 14.37
N SER A 252 -34.25 -30.50 13.34
CA SER A 252 -35.34 -30.50 12.35
C SER A 252 -36.26 -31.67 12.69
N PRO A 253 -37.51 -31.43 13.10
CA PRO A 253 -38.49 -32.50 13.24
C PRO A 253 -38.80 -33.04 11.84
N ASP A 254 -38.43 -34.32 11.67
CA ASP A 254 -39.08 -35.36 10.87
C ASP A 254 -40.36 -34.93 10.12
N ASP A 255 -40.20 -34.30 8.95
CA ASP A 255 -41.26 -34.17 7.96
C ASP A 255 -41.04 -35.23 6.86
N THR A 256 -41.69 -36.36 7.11
CA THR A 256 -41.90 -37.47 6.18
C THR A 256 -42.67 -37.00 4.94
N VAL A 257 -41.97 -36.46 3.94
CA VAL A 257 -42.53 -36.20 2.61
C VAL A 257 -42.21 -37.36 1.66
N ARG A 258 -43.15 -38.31 1.67
CA ARG A 258 -43.78 -38.95 0.51
C ARG A 258 -42.92 -39.17 -0.74
N VAL A 259 -42.59 -40.44 -0.93
CA VAL A 259 -42.30 -41.12 -2.19
C VAL A 259 -43.22 -40.61 -3.32
N GLY A 260 -42.61 -39.99 -4.32
CA GLY A 260 -43.16 -39.79 -5.65
C GLY A 260 -42.10 -40.25 -6.64
N GLU A 261 -42.16 -41.53 -7.01
CA GLU A 261 -41.52 -42.05 -8.21
C GLU A 261 -42.09 -41.27 -9.40
N ASP A 262 -41.25 -40.49 -10.09
CA ASP A 262 -41.54 -40.09 -11.46
C ASP A 262 -40.32 -40.35 -12.34
N GLN A 263 -40.61 -41.04 -13.42
CA GLN A 263 -39.69 -41.62 -14.38
C GLN A 263 -39.41 -40.59 -15.47
N GLY A 264 -38.14 -40.25 -15.68
CA GLY A 264 -37.67 -39.58 -16.91
C GLY A 264 -36.24 -40.05 -17.17
N GLN A 265 -36.04 -41.15 -17.89
CA GLN A 265 -35.90 -41.23 -19.34
C GLN A 265 -34.90 -40.23 -19.95
N ARG A 266 -33.87 -40.82 -20.59
CA ARG A 266 -33.12 -40.35 -21.76
C ARG A 266 -32.23 -39.11 -21.51
N GLU A 267 -31.00 -39.04 -21.98
CA GLU A 267 -30.44 -39.60 -23.21
C GLU A 267 -28.92 -39.68 -23.06
N LYS A 268 -28.35 -40.78 -23.57
CA LYS A 268 -26.92 -40.90 -23.80
C LYS A 268 -26.56 -39.99 -24.96
N HIS A 269 -25.59 -39.10 -24.79
CA HIS A 269 -24.81 -38.58 -25.90
C HIS A 269 -23.37 -39.02 -25.68
N ASP A 270 -23.07 -40.15 -26.30
CA ASP A 270 -21.70 -40.58 -26.60
C ASP A 270 -21.30 -39.77 -27.84
N ASP A 271 -20.59 -38.66 -27.66
CA ASP A 271 -19.89 -38.00 -28.77
C ASP A 271 -18.39 -38.28 -28.62
N GLU A 272 -17.99 -39.30 -29.38
CA GLU A 272 -16.66 -39.52 -29.90
C GLU A 272 -16.09 -38.21 -30.47
N ASN A 273 -14.90 -37.81 -30.01
CA ASN A 273 -13.99 -36.97 -30.78
C ASN A 273 -12.56 -37.29 -30.31
N ASP A 274 -12.14 -38.51 -30.66
CA ASP A 274 -10.74 -38.80 -30.94
C ASP A 274 -10.45 -38.37 -32.39
N GLU A 275 -9.20 -38.00 -32.63
CA GLU A 275 -8.50 -37.81 -33.90
C GLU A 275 -8.20 -36.37 -34.36
N GLU A 276 -6.95 -36.23 -34.84
CA GLU A 276 -6.32 -35.10 -35.52
C GLU A 276 -5.84 -33.90 -34.69
N ILE A 277 -4.69 -34.05 -34.01
CA ILE A 277 -3.53 -33.16 -34.25
C ILE A 277 -2.26 -34.03 -34.25
N ALA A 278 -2.03 -34.74 -35.34
CA ALA A 278 -0.69 -35.01 -35.84
C ALA A 278 -0.28 -33.84 -36.75
N ASP A 279 1.02 -33.64 -36.90
CA ASP A 279 1.69 -32.64 -37.74
C ASP A 279 1.81 -31.23 -37.14
N ILE A 280 2.97 -30.96 -36.54
CA ILE A 280 3.94 -29.90 -36.90
C ILE A 280 5.20 -30.16 -36.05
N ILE A 281 5.99 -31.14 -36.47
CA ILE A 281 7.42 -31.23 -36.15
C ILE A 281 8.14 -31.37 -37.49
N GLU A 282 8.40 -30.24 -38.15
CA GLU A 282 9.45 -30.14 -39.16
C GLU A 282 9.61 -28.65 -39.51
N ASN A 283 10.67 -28.02 -39.00
CA ASN A 283 11.48 -27.00 -39.67
C ASN A 283 12.40 -26.30 -38.65
N LEU A 284 13.58 -26.88 -38.46
CA LEU A 284 14.77 -26.18 -37.94
C LEU A 284 15.88 -26.35 -39.00
N PRO A 285 16.36 -25.26 -39.62
CA PRO A 285 17.57 -25.29 -40.42
C PRO A 285 18.82 -25.28 -39.53
N GLU A 286 19.84 -26.03 -39.98
CA GLU A 286 21.19 -26.16 -39.41
C GLU A 286 21.98 -24.84 -39.30
#